data_AF-A0A1J4WNF7-F1
#
_entry.id   AF-A0A1J4WNF7-F1
#
_cell.length_a   1.000
_cell.length_b   1.000
_cell.length_c   1.000
_cell.angle_alpha   90.00
_cell.angle_beta   90.00
_cell.angle_gamma   90.00
#
_symmetry.space_group_name_H-M   'P 1'
#
loop_
_entity.id
_entity.type
_entity.pdbx_description
1 polymer ?
#
loop_
_entity_poly.entity_id
_entity_poly.type
_entity_poly.pdbx_seq_one_letter_code
_entity_poly.pdbx_strand_id
1 'polypeptide(L)'
;MGPSPVDEIKSRLDIIEVIGSYIKLSKAGRNYKARCPFHSERTPSFMVSPERQIWHCFGCNAGGDIFAFVKQIEGIEFGDALRMLAQRAGVVLKRQDPAIQTKRKRLYEICELATKFFQKQLESREGQRASNYLFKDRGLKNQTIREWRLGWAPDEWHALADFLRQRDYSEQEVFDAGLTVKKELSNRGLSSVTTEDSPLNYYDRFRSRIMFPLFDIQGQVVGFAGRIFGKEDPNVGKYINTPQTVLYDKSWLLYGLNFAKLQLREKNSCIFVEGNLDVIMSHQAGIKNTVASSGTALTGAHLKIVGRYTDNLIFAFDMDLAGETATRRSIDLALENDFNVKIVSIGEKDPADLIKQSPSGWEKAAGSAIPIIDYYFKTVFAKYPGKDGQITSEDKKQIAKILLPVIKKIPNDIIRSHWIGELAKKLRVDEKALYGEMQKTRTETVAGPQTLKENKETKPEKSRIRELEERLLAIVFNYPENCKILSGSPKDFLFSKEAIQILSEFKKTIESAKKRAKKEDYLVLLKKKVPAELHGHIEYLCLLNEQYSLDELSAASEAKECLFALKTIKIKEEMLQLSFEVQDAQTNRDKKKLKQNLEKFNALSNQLIELSN
;
A
#
# COMPACT_ATOMS: atom_id res chain seq x y z
N MET A 1 -35.16 -10.75 -5.02
CA MET A 1 -34.34 -9.98 -4.06
C MET A 1 -34.69 -8.52 -4.25
N GLY A 2 -35.02 -7.79 -3.18
CA GLY A 2 -35.27 -6.34 -3.29
C GLY A 2 -33.99 -5.57 -3.64
N PRO A 3 -34.09 -4.28 -4.06
CA PRO A 3 -32.94 -3.45 -4.36
C PRO A 3 -31.99 -3.35 -3.16
N SER A 4 -30.67 -3.29 -3.41
CA SER A 4 -29.66 -3.09 -2.37
C SER A 4 -29.87 -1.73 -1.69
N PRO A 5 -29.56 -1.56 -0.38
CA PRO A 5 -29.60 -0.24 0.26
C PRO A 5 -28.75 0.82 -0.46
N VAL A 6 -27.66 0.39 -1.13
CA VAL A 6 -26.84 1.27 -1.97
C VAL A 6 -27.62 1.76 -3.18
N ASP A 7 -28.37 0.88 -3.84
CA ASP A 7 -29.17 1.21 -5.01
C ASP A 7 -30.38 2.08 -4.62
N GLU A 8 -30.98 1.81 -3.47
CA GLU A 8 -32.07 2.62 -2.92
C GLU A 8 -31.61 4.05 -2.64
N ILE A 9 -30.44 4.24 -2.03
CA ILE A 9 -29.85 5.58 -1.80
C ILE A 9 -29.55 6.28 -3.13
N LYS A 10 -28.93 5.57 -4.09
CA LYS A 10 -28.64 6.13 -5.43
C LYS A 10 -29.90 6.49 -6.20
N SER A 11 -31.01 5.81 -5.95
CA SER A 11 -32.30 6.12 -6.59
C SER A 11 -33.00 7.35 -5.99
N ARG A 12 -32.64 7.73 -4.76
CA ARG A 12 -33.28 8.84 -4.02
C ARG A 12 -32.46 10.13 -3.97
N LEU A 13 -31.14 10.04 -4.13
CA LEU A 13 -30.26 11.19 -4.10
C LEU A 13 -29.72 11.50 -5.48
N ASP A 14 -29.87 12.75 -5.89
CA ASP A 14 -29.26 13.26 -7.11
C ASP A 14 -27.82 13.74 -6.85
N ILE A 15 -26.90 13.35 -7.72
CA ILE A 15 -25.48 13.70 -7.61
C ILE A 15 -25.22 15.22 -7.61
N ILE A 16 -26.03 16.02 -8.32
CA ILE A 16 -25.91 17.48 -8.36
C ILE A 16 -26.27 18.07 -7.01
N GLU A 17 -27.29 17.55 -6.34
CA GLU A 17 -27.67 18.00 -5.00
C GLU A 17 -26.63 17.60 -3.95
N VAL A 18 -26.11 16.37 -4.03
CA VAL A 18 -25.10 15.89 -3.08
C VAL A 18 -23.79 16.67 -3.23
N ILE A 19 -23.27 16.82 -4.45
CA ILE A 19 -22.02 17.56 -4.69
C ILE A 19 -22.22 19.07 -4.50
N GLY A 20 -23.37 19.59 -4.94
CA GLY A 20 -23.73 21.00 -4.85
C GLY A 20 -23.83 21.53 -3.41
N SER A 21 -24.04 20.66 -2.41
CA SER A 21 -23.98 21.06 -0.99
C SER A 21 -22.55 21.32 -0.49
N TYR A 22 -21.53 20.83 -1.19
CA TYR A 22 -20.13 21.00 -0.82
C TYR A 22 -19.43 22.07 -1.66
N ILE A 23 -19.69 22.09 -2.96
CA ILE A 23 -19.01 22.97 -3.91
C ILE A 23 -19.99 23.61 -4.88
N LYS A 24 -19.71 24.86 -5.28
CA LYS A 24 -20.55 25.58 -6.24
C LYS A 24 -20.40 24.99 -7.64
N LEU A 25 -21.45 24.34 -8.14
CA LEU A 25 -21.53 23.82 -9.50
C LEU A 25 -22.04 24.88 -10.48
N SER A 26 -21.43 24.95 -11.67
CA SER A 26 -21.84 25.83 -12.77
C SER A 26 -22.23 24.98 -13.99
N LYS A 27 -23.30 25.35 -14.69
CA LYS A 27 -23.78 24.56 -15.84
C LYS A 27 -22.80 24.62 -17.01
N ALA A 28 -22.58 23.48 -17.66
CA ALA A 28 -21.68 23.31 -18.81
C ALA A 28 -22.30 22.32 -19.81
N GLY A 29 -23.19 22.83 -20.68
CA GLY A 29 -23.95 22.00 -21.61
C GLY A 29 -24.91 21.07 -20.88
N ARG A 30 -24.81 19.76 -21.14
CA ARG A 30 -25.58 18.70 -20.45
C ARG A 30 -25.01 18.32 -19.08
N ASN A 31 -23.80 18.77 -18.77
CA ASN A 31 -23.09 18.47 -17.52
C ASN A 31 -22.94 19.74 -16.67
N TYR A 32 -22.36 19.57 -15.48
CA TYR A 32 -21.97 20.66 -14.58
C TYR A 32 -20.46 20.64 -14.39
N LYS A 33 -19.87 21.81 -14.12
CA LYS A 33 -18.44 21.98 -13.86
C LYS A 33 -18.17 22.77 -12.59
N ALA A 34 -17.04 22.49 -11.95
CA ALA A 34 -16.51 23.24 -10.81
C ALA A 34 -14.98 23.16 -10.78
N ARG A 35 -14.36 23.94 -9.88
CA ARG A 35 -12.98 23.67 -9.47
C ARG A 35 -12.98 22.44 -8.59
N CYS A 36 -11.99 21.58 -8.78
CA CYS A 36 -11.85 20.36 -8.01
C CYS A 36 -11.56 20.68 -6.54
N PRO A 37 -12.31 20.10 -5.59
CA PRO A 37 -12.01 20.26 -4.17
C PRO A 37 -10.81 19.41 -3.70
N PHE A 38 -10.33 18.50 -4.54
CA PHE A 38 -9.31 17.50 -4.17
C PHE A 38 -7.89 17.84 -4.62
N HIS A 39 -7.72 18.87 -5.45
CA HIS A 39 -6.41 19.37 -5.85
C HIS A 39 -6.53 20.85 -6.23
N SER A 40 -5.43 21.59 -6.12
CA SER A 40 -5.40 23.02 -6.43
C SER A 40 -5.33 23.27 -7.93
N GLU A 41 -6.32 23.98 -8.47
CA GLU A 41 -6.35 24.36 -9.89
C GLU A 41 -6.92 25.77 -10.12
N ARG A 42 -6.56 26.39 -11.25
CA ARG A 42 -7.06 27.72 -11.65
C ARG A 42 -8.31 27.63 -12.53
N THR A 43 -8.36 26.64 -13.40
CA THR A 43 -9.45 26.37 -14.34
C THR A 43 -10.33 25.22 -13.86
N PRO A 44 -11.67 25.28 -14.00
CA PRO A 44 -12.55 24.18 -13.63
C PRO A 44 -12.27 22.90 -14.44
N SER A 45 -11.78 21.83 -13.78
CA SER A 45 -11.63 20.50 -14.41
C SER A 45 -12.56 19.44 -13.81
N PHE A 46 -13.29 19.79 -12.74
CA PHE A 46 -14.25 18.90 -12.09
C PHE A 46 -15.57 18.92 -12.85
N MET A 47 -15.97 17.77 -13.41
CA MET A 47 -17.19 17.61 -14.18
C MET A 47 -18.16 16.65 -13.48
N VAL A 48 -19.45 16.99 -13.49
CA VAL A 48 -20.54 16.15 -12.95
C VAL A 48 -21.57 15.90 -14.03
N SER A 49 -21.93 14.63 -14.23
CA SER A 49 -22.95 14.21 -15.18
C SER A 49 -24.23 13.82 -14.43
N PRO A 50 -25.31 14.61 -14.52
CA PRO A 50 -26.59 14.27 -13.90
C PRO A 50 -27.22 13.01 -14.53
N GLU A 51 -27.12 12.87 -15.85
CA GLU A 51 -27.70 11.74 -16.58
C GLU A 51 -27.06 10.41 -16.16
N ARG A 52 -25.75 10.41 -15.91
CA ARG A 52 -24.98 9.21 -15.53
C ARG A 52 -24.80 9.05 -14.02
N GLN A 53 -25.23 10.03 -13.22
CA GLN A 53 -25.04 10.08 -11.76
C GLN A 53 -23.58 9.83 -11.30
N ILE A 54 -22.61 10.40 -12.03
CA ILE A 54 -21.17 10.31 -11.74
C ILE A 54 -20.46 11.67 -11.84
N TRP A 55 -19.30 11.79 -11.18
CA TRP A 55 -18.38 12.92 -11.31
C TRP A 55 -16.98 12.44 -11.70
N HIS A 56 -16.22 13.30 -12.35
CA HIS A 56 -14.83 13.07 -12.70
C HIS A 56 -14.08 14.40 -12.78
N CYS A 57 -12.87 14.43 -12.24
CA CYS A 57 -11.95 15.53 -12.34
C CYS A 57 -10.87 15.22 -13.38
N PHE A 58 -10.83 16.00 -14.45
CA PHE A 58 -9.85 15.83 -15.53
C PHE A 58 -8.45 16.36 -15.18
N GLY A 59 -8.30 17.11 -14.08
CA GLY A 59 -7.00 17.56 -13.58
C GLY A 59 -6.26 16.50 -12.77
N CYS A 60 -6.95 15.79 -11.87
CA CYS A 60 -6.34 14.81 -10.97
C CYS A 60 -6.82 13.35 -11.19
N ASN A 61 -7.64 13.10 -12.22
CA ASN A 61 -8.24 11.79 -12.55
C ASN A 61 -9.08 11.14 -11.44
N ALA A 62 -9.44 11.89 -10.40
CA ALA A 62 -10.37 11.41 -9.39
C ALA A 62 -11.79 11.37 -9.95
N GLY A 63 -12.58 10.36 -9.62
CA GLY A 63 -13.96 10.25 -10.09
C GLY A 63 -14.73 9.13 -9.40
N GLY A 64 -16.05 9.16 -9.55
CA GLY A 64 -16.93 8.12 -9.03
C GLY A 64 -18.37 8.59 -8.86
N ASP A 65 -19.11 7.90 -8.00
CA ASP A 65 -20.48 8.24 -7.64
C ASP A 65 -20.56 9.16 -6.41
N ILE A 66 -21.77 9.38 -5.91
CA ILE A 66 -22.02 10.15 -4.68
C ILE A 66 -21.25 9.62 -3.46
N PHE A 67 -21.05 8.30 -3.33
CA PHE A 67 -20.31 7.72 -2.21
C PHE A 67 -18.81 7.97 -2.36
N ALA A 68 -18.27 7.81 -3.57
CA ALA A 68 -16.87 8.13 -3.85
C ALA A 68 -16.55 9.60 -3.54
N PHE A 69 -17.45 10.52 -3.90
CA PHE A 69 -17.29 11.94 -3.58
C PHE A 69 -17.25 12.18 -2.06
N VAL A 70 -18.25 11.69 -1.33
CA VAL A 70 -18.38 11.92 0.12
C VAL A 70 -17.22 11.30 0.89
N LYS A 71 -16.83 10.06 0.54
CA LYS A 71 -15.63 9.42 1.13
C LYS A 71 -14.39 10.29 0.96
N GLN A 72 -14.19 10.82 -0.24
CA GLN A 72 -12.99 11.57 -0.59
C GLN A 72 -12.97 12.97 0.04
N ILE A 73 -14.12 13.65 0.12
CA ILE A 73 -14.19 15.02 0.66
C ILE A 73 -14.21 15.05 2.19
N GLU A 74 -14.82 14.04 2.84
CA GLU A 74 -14.87 13.92 4.30
C GLU A 74 -13.69 13.11 4.87
N GLY A 75 -12.95 12.39 4.02
CA GLY A 75 -11.85 11.51 4.45
C GLY A 75 -12.32 10.31 5.27
N ILE A 76 -13.50 9.77 4.94
CA ILE A 76 -14.16 8.68 5.67
C ILE A 76 -14.27 7.40 4.84
N GLU A 77 -14.46 6.28 5.53
CA GLU A 77 -14.63 4.98 4.90
C GLU A 77 -16.04 4.79 4.31
N PHE A 78 -16.19 3.80 3.42
CA PHE A 78 -17.46 3.55 2.72
C PHE A 78 -18.64 3.34 3.67
N GLY A 79 -18.43 2.67 4.81
CA GLY A 79 -19.50 2.43 5.78
C GLY A 79 -20.02 3.71 6.46
N ASP A 80 -19.16 4.70 6.68
CA ASP A 80 -19.54 6.00 7.22
C ASP A 80 -20.24 6.85 6.14
N ALA A 81 -19.69 6.88 4.92
CA ALA A 81 -20.33 7.54 3.78
C ALA A 81 -21.72 6.94 3.48
N LEU A 82 -21.86 5.61 3.61
CA LEU A 82 -23.13 4.91 3.46
C LEU A 82 -24.16 5.37 4.49
N ARG A 83 -23.77 5.49 5.77
CA ARG A 83 -24.65 5.98 6.84
C ARG A 83 -25.07 7.44 6.62
N MET A 84 -24.12 8.31 6.27
CA MET A 84 -24.39 9.73 6.02
C MET A 84 -25.38 9.92 4.86
N LEU A 85 -25.15 9.23 3.74
CA LEU A 85 -26.03 9.34 2.58
C LEU A 85 -27.36 8.62 2.78
N ALA A 86 -27.42 7.53 3.55
CA ALA A 86 -28.69 6.89 3.92
C ALA A 86 -29.59 7.80 4.75
N GLN A 87 -29.03 8.50 5.72
CA GLN A 87 -29.76 9.48 6.54
C GLN A 87 -30.31 10.61 5.66
N ARG A 88 -29.50 11.12 4.73
CA ARG A 88 -29.91 12.16 3.77
C ARG A 88 -30.99 11.67 2.79
N ALA A 89 -30.95 10.40 2.39
CA ALA A 89 -31.91 9.77 1.49
C ALA A 89 -33.20 9.28 2.17
N GLY A 90 -33.29 9.38 3.51
CA GLY A 90 -34.38 8.76 4.28
C GLY A 90 -34.45 7.25 4.11
N VAL A 91 -33.32 6.59 3.80
CA VAL A 91 -33.22 5.14 3.61
C VAL A 91 -32.84 4.50 4.94
N VAL A 92 -33.69 3.60 5.43
CA VAL A 92 -33.38 2.80 6.62
C VAL A 92 -32.46 1.67 6.19
N LEU A 93 -31.16 1.82 6.41
CA LEU A 93 -30.19 0.75 6.15
C LEU A 93 -30.58 -0.48 6.96
N LYS A 94 -30.82 -1.61 6.28
CA LYS A 94 -30.77 -2.91 6.95
C LYS A 94 -29.36 -3.05 7.51
N ARG A 95 -29.26 -3.23 8.84
CA ARG A 95 -27.97 -3.40 9.53
C ARG A 95 -27.12 -4.42 8.77
N GLN A 96 -25.85 -4.07 8.47
CA GLN A 96 -24.83 -5.10 8.21
C GLN A 96 -24.94 -6.18 9.28
N ASP A 97 -24.59 -7.42 8.94
CA ASP A 97 -24.64 -8.54 9.87
C ASP A 97 -24.15 -8.07 11.25
N PRO A 98 -25.05 -7.99 12.25
CA PRO A 98 -24.74 -7.44 13.56
C PRO A 98 -23.44 -8.03 14.12
N ALA A 99 -23.10 -9.27 13.75
CA ALA A 99 -21.87 -9.95 14.14
C ALA A 99 -20.57 -9.23 13.68
N ILE A 100 -20.46 -8.72 12.45
CA ILE A 100 -19.20 -8.13 11.93
C ILE A 100 -18.98 -6.71 12.46
N GLN A 101 -20.04 -5.89 12.52
CA GLN A 101 -19.97 -4.56 13.12
C GLN A 101 -19.70 -4.65 14.63
N THR A 102 -20.29 -5.66 15.30
CA THR A 102 -19.98 -6.00 16.69
C THR A 102 -18.54 -6.48 16.84
N LYS A 103 -18.01 -7.29 15.90
CA LYS A 103 -16.62 -7.77 15.94
C LYS A 103 -15.60 -6.63 15.87
N ARG A 104 -15.66 -5.75 14.86
CA ARG A 104 -14.72 -4.58 14.80
C ARG A 104 -14.81 -3.71 16.05
N LYS A 105 -16.04 -3.44 16.52
CA LYS A 105 -16.27 -2.67 17.74
C LYS A 105 -15.62 -3.35 18.96
N ARG A 106 -15.83 -4.64 19.14
CA ARG A 106 -15.22 -5.43 20.23
C ARG A 106 -13.70 -5.46 20.14
N LEU A 107 -13.12 -5.57 18.94
CA LEU A 107 -11.65 -5.48 18.77
C LEU A 107 -11.10 -4.10 19.19
N TYR A 108 -11.78 -3.01 18.85
CA TYR A 108 -11.39 -1.67 19.33
C TYR A 108 -11.53 -1.55 20.85
N GLU A 109 -12.59 -2.11 21.43
CA GLU A 109 -12.79 -2.15 22.89
C GLU A 109 -11.68 -2.96 23.58
N ILE A 110 -11.27 -4.10 23.01
CA ILE A 110 -10.14 -4.91 23.49
C ILE A 110 -8.84 -4.11 23.44
N CYS A 111 -8.51 -3.48 22.30
CA CYS A 111 -7.30 -2.67 22.18
C CYS A 111 -7.30 -1.49 23.18
N GLU A 112 -8.45 -0.84 23.37
CA GLU A 112 -8.60 0.26 24.33
C GLU A 112 -8.43 -0.22 25.78
N LEU A 113 -9.03 -1.35 26.16
CA LEU A 113 -8.87 -1.95 27.49
C LEU A 113 -7.43 -2.43 27.74
N ALA A 114 -6.81 -3.06 26.75
CA ALA A 114 -5.41 -3.47 26.81
C ALA A 114 -4.48 -2.25 27.00
N THR A 115 -4.77 -1.12 26.35
CA THR A 115 -4.03 0.13 26.56
C THR A 115 -4.13 0.59 28.02
N LYS A 116 -5.35 0.63 28.58
CA LYS A 116 -5.55 1.00 29.99
C LYS A 116 -4.86 0.02 30.94
N PHE A 117 -4.92 -1.27 30.65
CA PHE A 117 -4.22 -2.31 31.41
C PHE A 117 -2.71 -2.04 31.44
N PHE A 118 -2.07 -1.86 30.29
CA PHE A 118 -0.63 -1.60 30.22
C PHE A 118 -0.23 -0.27 30.88
N GLN A 119 -1.05 0.79 30.74
CA GLN A 119 -0.82 2.04 31.46
C GLN A 119 -0.85 1.82 32.98
N LYS A 120 -1.83 1.05 33.49
CA LYS A 120 -1.92 0.74 34.91
C LYS A 120 -0.75 -0.10 35.39
N GLN A 121 -0.30 -1.07 34.59
CA GLN A 121 0.86 -1.91 34.91
C GLN A 121 2.17 -1.11 34.98
N LEU A 122 2.26 0.06 34.36
CA LEU A 122 3.41 0.95 34.48
C LEU A 122 3.56 1.52 35.90
N GLU A 123 2.47 1.59 36.67
CA GLU A 123 2.45 2.02 38.08
C GLU A 123 2.79 0.89 39.05
N SER A 124 2.88 -0.36 38.58
CA SER A 124 3.25 -1.51 39.41
C SER A 124 4.72 -1.42 39.86
N ARG A 125 5.11 -2.23 40.86
CA ARG A 125 6.51 -2.27 41.34
C ARG A 125 7.51 -2.60 40.22
N GLU A 126 7.16 -3.54 39.33
CA GLU A 126 7.99 -3.86 38.16
C GLU A 126 7.90 -2.77 37.10
N GLY A 127 6.69 -2.24 36.85
CA GLY A 127 6.44 -1.14 35.94
C GLY A 127 7.22 0.12 36.28
N GLN A 128 7.46 0.40 37.57
CA GLN A 128 8.25 1.54 38.02
C GLN A 128 9.70 1.48 37.49
N ARG A 129 10.26 0.28 37.28
CA ARG A 129 11.59 0.15 36.63
C ARG A 129 11.52 0.60 35.17
N ALA A 130 10.49 0.17 34.43
CA ALA A 130 10.27 0.58 33.05
C ALA A 130 9.95 2.08 32.95
N SER A 131 9.16 2.62 33.87
CA SER A 131 8.85 4.05 33.97
C SER A 131 10.11 4.87 34.27
N ASN A 132 10.94 4.41 35.21
CA ASN A 132 12.22 5.07 35.53
C ASN A 132 13.16 5.06 34.33
N TYR A 133 13.16 3.97 33.55
CA TYR A 133 13.93 3.89 32.31
C TYR A 133 13.44 4.92 31.27
N LEU A 134 12.13 5.03 31.05
CA LEU A 134 11.56 6.02 30.15
C LEU A 134 11.90 7.46 30.58
N PHE A 135 11.83 7.73 31.88
CA PHE A 135 12.08 9.06 32.43
C PHE A 135 13.57 9.41 32.47
N LYS A 136 14.40 8.61 33.17
CA LYS A 136 15.81 8.92 33.43
C LYS A 136 16.71 8.59 32.25
N ASP A 137 16.52 7.42 31.65
CA ASP A 137 17.41 6.95 30.59
C ASP A 137 17.00 7.47 29.22
N ARG A 138 15.69 7.65 28.98
CA ARG A 138 15.17 8.14 27.69
C ARG A 138 14.69 9.58 27.70
N GLY A 139 14.57 10.24 28.85
CA GLY A 139 14.25 11.66 28.93
C GLY A 139 12.78 12.00 28.65
N LEU A 140 11.85 11.03 28.71
CA LEU A 140 10.43 11.30 28.51
C LEU A 140 9.83 11.97 29.74
N LYS A 141 9.05 13.03 29.52
CA LYS A 141 8.26 13.70 30.56
C LYS A 141 7.03 12.86 30.90
N ASN A 142 6.56 12.95 32.15
CA ASN A 142 5.33 12.27 32.59
C ASN A 142 4.11 12.64 31.75
N GLN A 143 4.02 13.90 31.32
CA GLN A 143 2.97 14.36 30.41
C GLN A 143 3.02 13.61 29.08
N THR A 144 4.20 13.51 28.46
CA THR A 144 4.42 12.76 27.22
C THR A 144 4.04 11.29 27.37
N ILE A 145 4.45 10.63 28.46
CA ILE A 145 4.10 9.23 28.75
C ILE A 145 2.57 9.04 28.78
N ARG A 146 1.84 9.99 29.39
CA ARG A 146 0.38 9.97 29.47
C ARG A 146 -0.29 10.26 28.12
N GLU A 147 0.15 11.30 27.42
CA GLU A 147 -0.39 11.72 26.11
C GLU A 147 -0.25 10.62 25.06
N TRP A 148 0.90 9.97 25.00
CA TRP A 148 1.20 8.85 24.09
C TRP A 148 0.70 7.50 24.62
N ARG A 149 0.10 7.50 25.81
CA ARG A 149 -0.51 6.34 26.46
C ARG A 149 0.43 5.15 26.60
N LEU A 150 1.71 5.42 26.89
CA LEU A 150 2.72 4.38 27.05
C LEU A 150 2.41 3.49 28.25
N GLY A 151 2.78 2.21 28.16
CA GLY A 151 2.50 1.23 29.20
C GLY A 151 3.59 0.19 29.41
N TRP A 152 3.32 -0.75 30.29
CA TRP A 152 4.18 -1.89 30.61
C TRP A 152 3.43 -3.20 30.47
N ALA A 153 4.00 -4.15 29.73
CA ALA A 153 3.54 -5.53 29.71
C ALA A 153 4.37 -6.36 30.71
N PRO A 154 3.76 -6.90 31.77
CA PRO A 154 4.46 -7.68 32.79
C PRO A 154 5.11 -8.94 32.21
N ASP A 155 6.04 -9.54 32.95
CA ASP A 155 6.68 -10.81 32.57
C ASP A 155 5.83 -12.02 32.96
N GLU A 156 4.59 -12.05 32.47
CA GLU A 156 3.61 -13.07 32.81
C GLU A 156 2.99 -13.65 31.54
N TRP A 157 2.67 -14.95 31.56
CA TRP A 157 2.21 -15.65 30.37
C TRP A 157 0.77 -15.33 29.97
N HIS A 158 -0.07 -14.89 30.91
CA HIS A 158 -1.52 -14.73 30.68
C HIS A 158 -2.11 -13.49 31.37
N ALA A 159 -1.28 -12.54 31.83
CA ALA A 159 -1.76 -11.41 32.63
C ALA A 159 -2.82 -10.54 31.91
N LEU A 160 -2.60 -10.23 30.63
CA LEU A 160 -3.57 -9.49 29.82
C LEU A 160 -4.74 -10.39 29.42
N ALA A 161 -4.48 -11.62 28.97
CA ALA A 161 -5.52 -12.56 28.59
C ALA A 161 -6.52 -12.81 29.74
N ASP A 162 -6.04 -13.04 30.96
CA ASP A 162 -6.86 -13.25 32.14
C ASP A 162 -7.68 -11.98 32.49
N PHE A 163 -7.06 -10.80 32.39
CA PHE A 163 -7.75 -9.52 32.60
C PHE A 163 -8.90 -9.28 31.62
N LEU A 164 -8.72 -9.64 30.35
CA LEU A 164 -9.74 -9.52 29.31
C LEU A 164 -10.80 -10.62 29.43
N ARG A 165 -10.42 -11.84 29.82
CA ARG A 165 -11.36 -12.95 30.06
C ARG A 165 -12.34 -12.62 31.19
N GLN A 166 -11.86 -11.99 32.26
CA GLN A 166 -12.70 -11.48 33.36
C GLN A 166 -13.70 -10.39 32.93
N ARG A 167 -13.62 -9.89 31.68
CA ARG A 167 -14.50 -8.89 31.08
C ARG A 167 -15.30 -9.44 29.90
N ASP A 168 -15.49 -10.76 29.87
CA ASP A 168 -16.32 -11.46 28.89
C ASP A 168 -15.83 -11.35 27.43
N TYR A 169 -14.51 -11.22 27.23
CA TYR A 169 -13.88 -11.39 25.92
C TYR A 169 -13.37 -12.81 25.74
N SER A 170 -13.64 -13.43 24.59
CA SER A 170 -13.17 -14.79 24.31
C SER A 170 -11.71 -14.82 23.89
N GLU A 171 -11.03 -15.95 24.06
CA GLU A 171 -9.63 -16.13 23.65
C GLU A 171 -9.42 -15.84 22.15
N GLN A 172 -10.39 -16.23 21.31
CA GLN A 172 -10.35 -15.98 19.88
C GLN A 172 -10.42 -14.49 19.56
N GLU A 173 -11.19 -13.70 20.30
CA GLU A 173 -11.25 -12.24 20.08
C GLU A 173 -9.94 -11.55 20.46
N VAL A 174 -9.31 -11.97 21.56
CA VAL A 174 -8.01 -11.45 21.99
C VAL A 174 -6.91 -11.83 21.00
N PHE A 175 -6.99 -13.05 20.44
CA PHE A 175 -6.11 -13.52 19.37
C PHE A 175 -6.33 -12.73 18.07
N ASP A 176 -7.58 -12.48 17.67
CA ASP A 176 -7.93 -11.70 16.48
C ASP A 176 -7.50 -10.22 16.61
N ALA A 177 -7.45 -9.69 17.84
CA ALA A 177 -6.83 -8.40 18.15
C ALA A 177 -5.29 -8.42 18.10
N GLY A 178 -4.70 -9.61 17.93
CA GLY A 178 -3.25 -9.83 17.83
C GLY A 178 -2.52 -9.74 19.16
N LEU A 179 -3.22 -9.85 20.30
CA LEU A 179 -2.66 -9.66 21.65
C LEU A 179 -2.19 -10.96 22.30
N THR A 180 -2.66 -12.11 21.82
CA THR A 180 -2.20 -13.45 22.22
C THR A 180 -1.57 -14.22 21.05
N VAL A 181 -0.91 -15.32 21.38
CA VAL A 181 -0.35 -16.32 20.45
C VAL A 181 -0.97 -17.66 20.80
N LYS A 182 -1.41 -18.40 19.78
CA LYS A 182 -1.90 -19.78 19.93
C LYS A 182 -0.72 -20.75 19.94
N LYS A 183 -0.67 -21.66 20.91
CA LYS A 183 0.32 -22.73 20.99
C LYS A 183 0.04 -23.75 19.88
N GLU A 184 1.04 -24.06 19.06
CA GLU A 184 0.94 -25.18 18.13
C GLU A 184 0.94 -26.49 18.93
N LEU A 185 -0.14 -27.26 18.83
CA LEU A 185 -0.20 -28.62 19.37
C LEU A 185 0.72 -29.50 18.52
N SER A 186 1.96 -29.71 18.99
CA SER A 186 2.83 -30.69 18.35
C SER A 186 2.24 -32.09 18.57
N ASN A 187 2.17 -32.88 17.50
CA ASN A 187 1.71 -34.29 17.46
C ASN A 187 2.61 -35.25 18.27
N ARG A 188 3.19 -34.83 19.39
CA ARG A 188 3.93 -35.70 20.31
C ARG A 188 3.09 -35.95 21.54
N GLY A 189 2.33 -37.04 21.43
CA GLY A 189 1.61 -37.79 22.45
C GLY A 189 1.65 -37.24 23.87
N LEU A 190 0.56 -36.60 24.27
CA LEU A 190 -0.21 -37.06 25.41
C LEU A 190 -1.63 -36.52 25.31
N SER A 191 -2.59 -37.44 25.29
CA SER A 191 -4.02 -37.18 25.35
C SER A 191 -4.35 -36.29 26.55
N SER A 192 -4.54 -35.01 26.31
CA SER A 192 -5.47 -34.22 27.11
C SER A 192 -6.48 -33.63 26.15
N VAL A 193 -7.74 -34.03 26.36
CA VAL A 193 -8.92 -33.49 25.69
C VAL A 193 -9.01 -32.01 26.09
N THR A 194 -8.24 -31.18 25.41
CA THR A 194 -8.38 -29.73 25.48
C THR A 194 -9.09 -29.34 24.20
N THR A 195 -10.29 -28.78 24.33
CA THR A 195 -11.00 -28.18 23.20
C THR A 195 -10.09 -27.13 22.55
N GLU A 196 -10.18 -26.91 21.24
CA GLU A 196 -9.33 -25.95 20.51
C GLU A 196 -9.33 -24.54 21.15
N ASP A 197 -10.39 -24.20 21.88
CA ASP A 197 -10.61 -22.94 22.61
C ASP A 197 -10.22 -22.96 24.10
N SER A 198 -9.47 -23.97 24.56
CA SER A 198 -8.99 -24.00 25.95
C SER A 198 -8.08 -22.80 26.26
N PRO A 199 -8.26 -22.09 27.39
CA PRO A 199 -7.38 -20.97 27.79
C PRO A 199 -5.89 -21.33 27.87
N LEU A 200 -5.58 -22.61 28.13
CA LEU A 200 -4.20 -23.13 28.19
C LEU A 200 -3.49 -23.12 26.83
N ASN A 201 -4.22 -22.92 25.72
CA ASN A 201 -3.68 -22.89 24.37
C ASN A 201 -3.27 -21.48 23.91
N TYR A 202 -3.56 -20.43 24.67
CA TYR A 202 -3.27 -19.04 24.31
C TYR A 202 -2.37 -18.39 25.35
N TYR A 203 -1.37 -17.63 24.92
CA TYR A 203 -0.52 -16.86 25.82
C TYR A 203 -0.28 -15.44 25.32
N ASP A 204 -0.01 -14.51 26.23
CA ASP A 204 0.23 -13.10 25.94
C ASP A 204 1.41 -12.93 24.98
N ARG A 205 1.17 -12.20 23.89
CA ARG A 205 2.20 -11.88 22.89
C ARG A 205 3.28 -10.96 23.46
N PHE A 206 2.87 -9.98 24.24
CA PHE A 206 3.75 -8.96 24.79
C PHE A 206 4.05 -9.27 26.25
N ARG A 207 5.33 -9.50 26.55
CA ARG A 207 5.82 -9.81 27.89
C ARG A 207 7.17 -9.16 28.13
N SER A 208 7.40 -8.66 29.34
CA SER A 208 8.59 -7.86 29.68
C SER A 208 8.85 -6.74 28.69
N ARG A 209 7.81 -6.01 28.27
CA ARG A 209 7.90 -5.02 27.19
C ARG A 209 7.32 -3.67 27.58
N ILE A 210 8.03 -2.62 27.24
CA ILE A 210 7.47 -1.27 27.20
C ILE A 210 6.54 -1.19 25.98
N MET A 211 5.30 -0.77 26.23
CA MET A 211 4.21 -0.79 25.27
C MET A 211 3.97 0.60 24.67
N PHE A 212 3.93 0.63 23.35
CA PHE A 212 3.65 1.80 22.51
C PHE A 212 2.37 1.53 21.72
N PRO A 213 1.22 2.12 22.10
CA PRO A 213 -0.02 1.95 21.35
C PRO A 213 0.11 2.50 19.93
N LEU A 214 -0.45 1.78 18.96
CA LEU A 214 -0.53 2.18 17.55
C LEU A 214 -1.91 2.76 17.29
N PHE A 215 -1.96 3.96 16.70
CA PHE A 215 -3.20 4.70 16.50
C PHE A 215 -3.60 4.75 15.02
N ASP A 216 -4.88 4.60 14.73
CA ASP A 216 -5.42 5.01 13.44
C ASP A 216 -5.47 6.55 13.31
N ILE A 217 -5.86 7.05 12.14
CA ILE A 217 -5.87 8.50 11.88
C ILE A 217 -6.89 9.25 12.75
N GLN A 218 -7.91 8.57 13.28
CA GLN A 218 -8.90 9.10 14.22
C GLN A 218 -8.39 9.09 15.68
N GLY A 219 -7.25 8.44 15.94
CA GLY A 219 -6.65 8.34 17.27
C GLY A 219 -7.17 7.17 18.09
N GLN A 220 -7.85 6.20 17.49
CA GLN A 220 -8.23 4.97 18.17
C GLN A 220 -7.06 3.98 18.15
N VAL A 221 -6.91 3.20 19.22
CA VAL A 221 -5.85 2.19 19.31
C VAL A 221 -6.23 0.98 18.46
N VAL A 222 -5.34 0.59 17.55
CA VAL A 222 -5.53 -0.56 16.63
C VAL A 222 -4.55 -1.70 16.87
N GLY A 223 -3.55 -1.49 17.71
CA GLY A 223 -2.51 -2.46 18.01
C GLY A 223 -1.41 -1.86 18.87
N PHE A 224 -0.29 -2.57 18.99
CA PHE A 224 0.83 -2.19 19.82
C PHE A 224 2.17 -2.53 19.18
N ALA A 225 3.17 -1.71 19.48
CA ALA A 225 4.57 -2.06 19.40
C ALA A 225 5.12 -2.26 20.82
N GLY A 226 5.94 -3.28 21.03
CA GLY A 226 6.47 -3.64 22.33
C GLY A 226 8.00 -3.74 22.30
N ARG A 227 8.68 -2.98 23.14
CA ARG A 227 10.14 -2.99 23.28
C ARG A 227 10.57 -3.81 24.48
N ILE A 228 11.42 -4.82 24.29
CA ILE A 228 11.87 -5.66 25.41
C ILE A 228 12.63 -4.83 26.45
N PHE A 229 12.43 -5.14 27.73
CA PHE A 229 13.07 -4.46 28.85
C PHE A 229 13.25 -5.44 30.02
N GLY A 230 14.41 -5.39 30.66
CA GLY A 230 14.73 -6.24 31.82
C GLY A 230 15.14 -7.68 31.50
N LYS A 231 14.96 -8.14 30.25
CA LYS A 231 15.48 -9.41 29.75
C LYS A 231 16.33 -9.18 28.50
N GLU A 232 17.54 -9.71 28.51
CA GLU A 232 18.41 -9.77 27.33
C GLU A 232 18.41 -11.22 26.83
N ASP A 233 17.67 -11.47 25.75
CA ASP A 233 17.76 -12.72 24.99
C ASP A 233 18.10 -12.35 23.55
N PRO A 234 19.29 -12.70 23.03
CA PRO A 234 19.68 -12.38 21.67
C PRO A 234 18.78 -13.04 20.61
N ASN A 235 18.00 -14.07 20.98
CA ASN A 235 17.06 -14.72 20.09
C ASN A 235 15.70 -13.99 20.02
N VAL A 236 15.47 -12.99 20.87
CA VAL A 236 14.20 -12.26 20.94
C VAL A 236 14.38 -10.86 20.37
N GLY A 237 13.59 -10.54 19.34
CA GLY A 237 13.61 -9.22 18.71
C GLY A 237 13.41 -8.08 19.72
N LYS A 238 14.29 -7.07 19.63
CA LYS A 238 14.27 -5.86 20.48
C LYS A 238 12.91 -5.16 20.46
N TYR A 239 12.28 -5.13 19.29
CA TYR A 239 10.91 -4.68 19.09
C TYR A 239 10.07 -5.79 18.43
N ILE A 240 8.81 -5.88 18.83
CA ILE A 240 7.78 -6.66 18.13
C ILE A 240 6.54 -5.80 17.96
N ASN A 241 5.82 -5.99 16.86
CA ASN A 241 4.54 -5.33 16.62
C ASN A 241 3.41 -6.36 16.65
N THR A 242 2.18 -5.90 16.90
CA THR A 242 0.96 -6.65 16.61
C THR A 242 1.05 -7.24 15.18
N PRO A 243 0.60 -8.49 14.94
CA PRO A 243 0.51 -9.05 13.59
C PRO A 243 -0.51 -8.28 12.74
N GLN A 244 -0.65 -8.63 11.46
CA GLN A 244 -1.76 -8.10 10.65
C GLN A 244 -3.09 -8.47 11.32
N THR A 245 -3.99 -7.50 11.50
CA THR A 245 -5.35 -7.72 12.01
C THR A 245 -6.37 -6.97 11.16
N VAL A 246 -7.65 -7.14 11.47
CA VAL A 246 -8.74 -6.35 10.84
C VAL A 246 -8.61 -4.85 11.16
N LEU A 247 -7.95 -4.48 12.26
CA LEU A 247 -7.75 -3.10 12.68
C LEU A 247 -6.38 -2.54 12.28
N TYR A 248 -5.36 -3.40 12.17
CA TYR A 248 -3.98 -2.99 11.98
C TYR A 248 -3.35 -3.58 10.72
N ASP A 249 -2.95 -2.68 9.81
CA ASP A 249 -2.14 -2.98 8.64
C ASP A 249 -0.82 -2.22 8.68
N LYS A 250 0.29 -2.97 8.72
CA LYS A 250 1.65 -2.43 8.78
C LYS A 250 2.08 -1.64 7.55
N SER A 251 1.42 -1.89 6.41
CA SER A 251 1.75 -1.26 5.14
C SER A 251 1.10 0.12 5.00
N TRP A 252 0.15 0.46 5.87
CA TRP A 252 -0.61 1.71 5.86
C TRP A 252 -0.42 2.56 7.13
N LEU A 253 -0.09 1.94 8.27
CA LEU A 253 0.03 2.69 9.52
C LEU A 253 1.42 3.35 9.66
N LEU A 254 1.40 4.67 9.81
CA LEU A 254 2.55 5.45 10.24
C LEU A 254 2.37 5.87 11.69
N TYR A 255 3.33 5.48 12.54
CA TYR A 255 3.31 5.85 13.95
C TYR A 255 3.45 7.36 14.12
N GLY A 256 2.59 7.93 14.96
CA GLY A 256 2.54 9.36 15.22
C GLY A 256 1.72 10.17 14.21
N LEU A 257 1.24 9.58 13.11
CA LEU A 257 0.52 10.33 12.07
C LEU A 257 -0.77 10.99 12.59
N ASN A 258 -1.49 10.33 13.50
CA ASN A 258 -2.68 10.88 14.15
C ASN A 258 -2.38 12.20 14.89
N PHE A 259 -1.19 12.32 15.49
CA PHE A 259 -0.71 13.54 16.15
C PHE A 259 -0.11 14.54 15.16
N ALA A 260 0.56 14.04 14.12
CA ALA A 260 1.38 14.86 13.22
C ALA A 260 0.60 15.46 12.03
N LYS A 261 -0.53 14.87 11.62
CA LYS A 261 -1.24 15.20 10.36
C LYS A 261 -1.49 16.69 10.11
N LEU A 262 -1.84 17.45 11.15
CA LEU A 262 -2.06 18.90 11.03
C LEU A 262 -0.74 19.65 10.82
N GLN A 263 0.31 19.21 11.51
CA GLN A 263 1.63 19.83 11.47
C GLN A 263 2.40 19.49 10.19
N LEU A 264 2.17 18.31 9.60
CA LEU A 264 2.67 17.98 8.26
C LEU A 264 2.22 19.02 7.23
N ARG A 265 0.94 19.41 7.29
CA ARG A 265 0.34 20.41 6.39
C ARG A 265 0.80 21.82 6.72
N GLU A 266 0.78 22.21 8.01
CA GLU A 266 1.18 23.54 8.45
C GLU A 266 2.65 23.86 8.13
N LYS A 267 3.55 22.91 8.40
CA LYS A 267 4.99 23.04 8.10
C LYS A 267 5.34 22.68 6.67
N ASN A 268 4.37 22.25 5.87
CA ASN A 268 4.54 21.73 4.52
C ASN A 268 5.73 20.75 4.43
N SER A 269 5.87 19.84 5.40
CA SER A 269 6.98 18.89 5.47
C SER A 269 6.69 17.74 6.43
N CYS A 270 7.19 16.55 6.11
CA CYS A 270 7.07 15.35 6.93
C CYS A 270 8.46 14.79 7.24
N ILE A 271 8.79 14.66 8.52
CA ILE A 271 10.07 14.07 8.96
C ILE A 271 9.86 12.58 9.24
N PHE A 272 10.62 11.73 8.55
CA PHE A 272 10.67 10.30 8.79
C PHE A 272 11.84 9.95 9.71
N VAL A 273 11.53 9.25 10.80
CA VAL A 273 12.49 8.69 11.78
C VAL A 273 12.26 7.18 11.94
N GLU A 274 13.25 6.45 12.46
CA GLU A 274 13.23 4.98 12.42
C GLU A 274 12.26 4.37 13.44
N GLY A 275 12.23 4.91 14.66
CA GLY A 275 11.55 4.28 15.78
C GLY A 275 10.46 5.13 16.43
N ASN A 276 9.62 4.45 17.20
CA ASN A 276 8.55 5.09 17.99
C ASN A 276 9.10 6.14 18.95
N LEU A 277 10.25 5.85 19.57
CA LEU A 277 10.86 6.74 20.55
C LEU A 277 11.31 8.06 19.91
N ASP A 278 11.86 8.00 18.70
CA ASP A 278 12.31 9.18 17.95
C ASP A 278 11.13 10.09 17.62
N VAL A 279 9.98 9.50 17.25
CA VAL A 279 8.74 10.24 17.04
C VAL A 279 8.28 10.92 18.33
N ILE A 280 8.15 10.16 19.42
CA ILE A 280 7.67 10.70 20.70
C ILE A 280 8.59 11.83 21.19
N MET A 281 9.90 11.61 21.14
CA MET A 281 10.89 12.58 21.58
C MET A 281 10.89 13.82 20.68
N SER A 282 10.74 13.66 19.37
CA SER A 282 10.60 14.79 18.43
C SER A 282 9.39 15.66 18.78
N HIS A 283 8.24 15.03 19.03
CA HIS A 283 7.03 15.74 19.42
C HIS A 283 7.18 16.43 20.77
N GLN A 284 7.84 15.78 21.74
CA GLN A 284 8.20 16.37 23.04
C GLN A 284 9.12 17.60 22.89
N ALA A 285 10.02 17.58 21.91
CA ALA A 285 10.90 18.70 21.58
C ALA A 285 10.22 19.80 20.74
N GLY A 286 8.94 19.63 20.37
CA GLY A 286 8.18 20.61 19.59
C GLY A 286 8.18 20.36 18.08
N ILE A 287 8.94 19.39 17.59
CA ILE A 287 8.96 18.99 16.18
C ILE A 287 7.86 17.94 15.96
N LYS A 288 6.65 18.43 15.75
CA LYS A 288 5.41 17.63 15.71
C LYS A 288 5.05 17.10 14.32
N ASN A 289 5.82 17.43 13.29
CA ASN A 289 5.64 16.91 11.93
C ASN A 289 6.46 15.64 11.66
N THR A 290 6.74 14.85 12.70
CA THR A 290 7.56 13.64 12.65
C THR A 290 6.70 12.37 12.72
N VAL A 291 7.02 11.37 11.92
CA VAL A 291 6.37 10.04 11.86
C VAL A 291 7.40 8.91 11.67
N ALA A 292 7.00 7.66 11.93
CA ALA A 292 7.83 6.49 11.68
C ALA A 292 7.03 5.33 11.07
N SER A 293 7.70 4.46 10.30
CA SER A 293 7.14 3.16 9.88
C SER A 293 7.32 2.07 10.94
N SER A 294 7.98 2.36 12.06
CA SER A 294 7.98 1.55 13.29
C SER A 294 8.39 0.08 13.12
N GLY A 295 9.54 -0.14 12.49
CA GLY A 295 10.12 -1.48 12.33
C GLY A 295 9.64 -2.24 11.08
N THR A 296 8.97 -1.56 10.15
CA THR A 296 8.73 -2.07 8.78
C THR A 296 9.34 -1.14 7.73
N ALA A 297 9.61 -1.68 6.55
CA ALA A 297 10.04 -0.88 5.41
C ALA A 297 8.97 0.16 5.04
N LEU A 298 9.40 1.35 4.61
CA LEU A 298 8.50 2.34 4.03
C LEU A 298 7.86 1.76 2.76
N THR A 299 6.57 2.04 2.53
CA THR A 299 5.81 1.51 1.40
C THR A 299 5.23 2.66 0.57
N GLY A 300 4.82 2.37 -0.67
CA GLY A 300 4.13 3.35 -1.50
C GLY A 300 2.79 3.79 -0.90
N ALA A 301 2.14 2.93 -0.11
CA ALA A 301 0.91 3.28 0.61
C ALA A 301 1.18 4.33 1.71
N HIS A 302 2.29 4.21 2.45
CA HIS A 302 2.73 5.25 3.40
C HIS A 302 2.96 6.59 2.70
N LEU A 303 3.68 6.59 1.57
CA LEU A 303 3.90 7.79 0.77
C LEU A 303 2.59 8.39 0.25
N LYS A 304 1.67 7.57 -0.27
CA LYS A 304 0.34 8.01 -0.72
C LYS A 304 -0.48 8.64 0.42
N ILE A 305 -0.32 8.19 1.67
CA ILE A 305 -0.97 8.82 2.82
C ILE A 305 -0.32 10.17 3.14
N VAL A 306 1.01 10.23 3.20
CA VAL A 306 1.74 11.48 3.52
C VAL A 306 1.57 12.54 2.44
N GLY A 307 1.55 12.15 1.17
CA GLY A 307 1.30 13.02 0.02
C GLY A 307 -0.06 13.73 0.04
N ARG A 308 -1.00 13.30 0.88
CA ARG A 308 -2.24 14.06 1.13
C ARG A 308 -2.00 15.36 1.91
N TYR A 309 -0.86 15.46 2.60
CA TYR A 309 -0.52 16.57 3.48
C TYR A 309 0.66 17.39 2.95
N THR A 310 1.66 16.76 2.33
CA THR A 310 2.87 17.40 1.85
C THR A 310 3.64 16.54 0.86
N ASP A 311 4.30 17.19 -0.11
CA ASP A 311 5.24 16.56 -1.04
C ASP A 311 6.70 16.67 -0.55
N ASN A 312 6.95 17.32 0.60
CA ASN A 312 8.29 17.54 1.14
C ASN A 312 8.60 16.54 2.25
N LEU A 313 9.52 15.63 1.98
CA LEU A 313 9.93 14.58 2.92
C LEU A 313 11.35 14.83 3.41
N ILE A 314 11.55 14.67 4.71
CA ILE A 314 12.86 14.80 5.35
C ILE A 314 13.16 13.47 6.02
N PHE A 315 14.23 12.80 5.63
CA PHE A 315 14.67 11.57 6.29
C PHE A 315 15.76 11.88 7.31
N ALA A 316 15.64 11.31 8.51
CA ALA A 316 16.63 11.39 9.58
C ALA A 316 17.03 9.99 10.02
N PHE A 317 17.67 9.27 9.10
CA PHE A 317 18.17 7.91 9.29
C PHE A 317 19.70 7.90 9.18
N ASP A 318 20.34 6.86 9.69
CA ASP A 318 21.76 6.64 9.44
C ASP A 318 22.01 6.37 7.95
N MET A 319 22.92 7.15 7.34
CA MET A 319 23.27 7.09 5.93
C MET A 319 24.66 6.53 5.73
N ASP A 320 24.75 5.22 5.57
CA ASP A 320 25.93 4.60 5.00
C ASP A 320 25.81 4.54 3.48
N LEU A 321 26.78 5.14 2.76
CA LEU A 321 26.86 5.08 1.29
C LEU A 321 27.14 3.66 0.77
N ALA A 322 27.54 2.74 1.64
CA ALA A 322 27.87 1.36 1.30
C ALA A 322 26.64 0.44 1.44
N GLY A 323 26.21 -0.16 0.33
CA GLY A 323 25.14 -1.16 0.31
C GLY A 323 23.74 -0.62 0.05
N GLU A 324 22.78 -1.54 0.09
CA GLU A 324 21.35 -1.26 -0.08
C GLU A 324 20.67 -1.26 1.30
N THR A 325 20.77 -0.13 2.00
CA THR A 325 20.16 0.05 3.33
C THR A 325 18.65 0.27 3.22
N ALA A 326 17.90 -0.04 4.29
CA ALA A 326 16.46 0.25 4.36
C ALA A 326 16.17 1.76 4.17
N THR A 327 17.08 2.60 4.64
CA THR A 327 17.10 4.05 4.43
C THR A 327 17.14 4.41 2.95
N ARG A 328 18.13 3.89 2.21
CA ARG A 328 18.28 4.18 0.79
C ARG A 328 17.06 3.75 -0.02
N ARG A 329 16.51 2.56 0.29
CA ARG A 329 15.27 2.08 -0.34
C ARG A 329 14.09 3.01 -0.11
N SER A 330 13.97 3.58 1.10
CA SER A 330 12.90 4.52 1.45
C SER A 330 13.02 5.84 0.68
N ILE A 331 14.26 6.35 0.56
CA ILE A 331 14.58 7.55 -0.21
C ILE A 331 14.30 7.34 -1.71
N ASP A 332 14.75 6.21 -2.25
CA ASP A 332 14.56 5.86 -3.65
C ASP A 332 13.08 5.77 -3.99
N LEU A 333 12.30 5.10 -3.14
CA LEU A 333 10.85 4.99 -3.30
C LEU A 333 10.18 6.38 -3.27
N ALA A 334 10.63 7.28 -2.39
CA ALA A 334 10.11 8.65 -2.34
C ALA A 334 10.44 9.45 -3.61
N LEU A 335 11.68 9.37 -4.10
CA LEU A 335 12.11 10.03 -5.34
C LEU A 335 11.32 9.53 -6.56
N GLU A 336 11.14 8.21 -6.66
CA GLU A 336 10.37 7.58 -7.75
C GLU A 336 8.89 7.99 -7.74
N ASN A 337 8.35 8.40 -6.59
CA ASN A 337 6.99 8.93 -6.44
C ASN A 337 6.95 10.48 -6.48
N ASP A 338 7.98 11.12 -7.04
CA ASP A 338 8.07 12.57 -7.28
C ASP A 338 8.01 13.46 -6.02
N PHE A 339 8.41 12.91 -4.86
CA PHE A 339 8.52 13.70 -3.63
C PHE A 339 9.80 14.56 -3.61
N ASN A 340 9.72 15.73 -2.98
CA ASN A 340 10.87 16.56 -2.64
C ASN A 340 11.58 15.97 -1.42
N VAL A 341 12.66 15.23 -1.67
CA VAL A 341 13.38 14.53 -0.60
C VAL A 341 14.58 15.33 -0.09
N LYS A 342 14.62 15.52 1.23
CA LYS A 342 15.75 16.06 1.98
C LYS A 342 16.25 15.04 2.99
N ILE A 343 17.45 15.28 3.47
CA ILE A 343 18.07 14.47 4.51
C ILE A 343 18.66 15.36 5.60
N VAL A 344 18.54 14.86 6.82
CA VAL A 344 19.16 15.41 8.01
C VAL A 344 20.25 14.46 8.45
N SER A 345 21.46 14.99 8.56
CA SER A 345 22.56 14.30 9.23
C SER A 345 22.59 14.75 10.67
N ILE A 346 22.45 13.79 11.58
CA ILE A 346 22.64 13.99 13.01
C ILE A 346 24.01 13.42 13.39
N GLY A 347 24.78 14.15 14.19
CA GLY A 347 26.09 13.69 14.69
C GLY A 347 25.97 12.63 15.80
N GLU A 348 24.78 12.07 15.97
CA GLU A 348 24.37 11.13 17.00
C GLU A 348 23.66 9.97 16.33
N LYS A 349 23.47 8.87 17.07
CA LYS A 349 22.89 7.63 16.53
C LYS A 349 21.43 7.77 16.10
N ASP A 350 20.61 8.44 16.91
CA ASP A 350 19.18 8.62 16.62
C ASP A 350 18.67 9.98 17.14
N PRO A 351 17.53 10.50 16.61
CA PRO A 351 16.97 11.75 17.07
C PRO A 351 16.64 11.75 18.57
N ALA A 352 16.20 10.64 19.15
CA ALA A 352 15.90 10.57 20.58
C ALA A 352 17.15 10.85 21.45
N ASP A 353 18.29 10.27 21.08
CA ASP A 353 19.57 10.47 21.76
C ASP A 353 20.07 11.92 21.60
N LEU A 354 19.95 12.51 20.40
CA LEU A 354 20.27 13.92 20.17
C LEU A 354 19.39 14.87 21.02
N ILE A 355 18.07 14.62 21.06
CA ILE A 355 17.12 15.44 21.83
C ILE A 355 17.42 15.36 23.33
N LYS A 356 17.84 14.19 23.82
CA LYS A 356 18.22 14.03 25.23
C LYS A 356 19.43 14.89 25.59
N GLN A 357 20.42 15.00 24.70
CA GLN A 357 21.59 15.85 24.92
C GLN A 357 21.29 17.34 24.70
N SER A 358 20.59 17.68 23.63
CA SER A 358 20.25 19.06 23.25
C SER A 358 18.94 19.11 22.46
N PRO A 359 17.81 19.48 23.10
CA PRO A 359 16.54 19.66 22.41
C PRO A 359 16.63 20.66 21.24
N SER A 360 17.37 21.75 21.42
CA SER A 360 17.61 22.74 20.36
C SER A 360 18.49 22.22 19.22
N GLY A 361 19.31 21.20 19.49
CA GLY A 361 20.14 20.54 18.48
C GLY A 361 19.30 19.86 17.42
N TRP A 362 18.21 19.21 17.82
CA TRP A 362 17.29 18.57 16.88
C TRP A 362 16.56 19.58 15.99
N GLU A 363 16.10 20.70 16.55
CA GLU A 363 15.48 21.77 15.78
C GLU A 363 16.43 22.36 14.74
N LYS A 364 17.69 22.63 15.13
CA LYS A 364 18.72 23.11 14.21
C LYS A 364 19.04 22.09 13.12
N ALA A 365 19.16 20.81 13.48
CA ALA A 365 19.41 19.72 12.53
C ALA A 365 18.27 19.62 11.51
N ALA A 366 17.01 19.57 11.99
CA ALA A 366 15.83 19.51 11.13
C ALA A 366 15.70 20.73 10.20
N GLY A 367 16.02 21.92 10.71
CA GLY A 367 16.03 23.16 9.92
C GLY A 367 17.16 23.28 8.90
N SER A 368 18.23 22.49 9.06
CA SER A 368 19.39 22.45 8.14
C SER A 368 19.36 21.25 7.19
N ALA A 369 18.20 20.61 7.02
CA ALA A 369 17.99 19.53 6.08
C ALA A 369 18.40 19.93 4.64
N ILE A 370 19.24 19.11 4.02
CA ILE A 370 19.76 19.35 2.67
C ILE A 370 19.03 18.47 1.65
N PRO A 371 18.80 18.93 0.41
CA PRO A 371 18.22 18.10 -0.63
C PRO A 371 19.06 16.84 -0.85
N ILE A 372 18.40 15.72 -1.10
CA ILE A 372 19.08 14.42 -1.11
C ILE A 372 20.10 14.29 -2.26
N ILE A 373 19.82 14.90 -3.41
CA ILE A 373 20.74 14.85 -4.55
C ILE A 373 21.99 15.68 -4.25
N ASP A 374 21.85 16.86 -3.65
CA ASP A 374 22.99 17.65 -3.16
C ASP A 374 23.84 16.87 -2.15
N TYR A 375 23.19 16.16 -1.22
CA TYR A 375 23.88 15.29 -0.27
C TYR A 375 24.69 14.21 -0.99
N TYR A 376 24.09 13.48 -1.93
CA TYR A 376 24.79 12.46 -2.69
C TYR A 376 25.98 13.04 -3.46
N PHE A 377 25.82 14.19 -4.12
CA PHE A 377 26.94 14.86 -4.78
C PHE A 377 28.05 15.21 -3.79
N LYS A 378 27.72 15.89 -2.68
CA LYS A 378 28.71 16.28 -1.67
C LYS A 378 29.49 15.07 -1.15
N THR A 379 28.79 14.00 -0.77
CA THR A 379 29.40 12.83 -0.12
C THR A 379 30.19 11.97 -1.11
N VAL A 380 29.70 11.79 -2.35
CA VAL A 380 30.41 11.02 -3.37
C VAL A 380 31.67 11.76 -3.85
N PHE A 381 31.59 13.06 -4.14
CA PHE A 381 32.78 13.81 -4.56
C PHE A 381 33.83 13.94 -3.45
N ALA A 382 33.42 14.00 -2.17
CA ALA A 382 34.36 13.97 -1.05
C ALA A 382 35.14 12.64 -0.94
N LYS A 383 34.53 11.52 -1.36
CA LYS A 383 35.17 10.19 -1.36
C LYS A 383 36.21 10.01 -2.47
N TYR A 384 36.08 10.77 -3.55
CA TYR A 384 36.97 10.73 -4.71
C TYR A 384 37.58 12.11 -4.98
N PRO A 385 38.47 12.60 -4.09
CA PRO A 385 39.06 13.95 -4.20
C PRO A 385 39.98 14.12 -5.42
N GLY A 386 40.31 13.02 -6.11
CA GLY A 386 41.26 13.02 -7.21
C GLY A 386 42.70 13.08 -6.76
N LYS A 387 43.60 13.31 -7.72
CA LYS A 387 45.03 13.52 -7.49
C LYS A 387 45.35 14.99 -7.80
N ASP A 388 46.04 15.68 -6.89
CA ASP A 388 46.41 17.10 -7.03
C ASP A 388 45.21 18.04 -7.32
N GLY A 389 44.03 17.72 -6.76
CA GLY A 389 42.79 18.47 -6.97
C GLY A 389 42.11 18.22 -8.33
N GLN A 390 42.61 17.26 -9.12
CA GLN A 390 42.01 16.86 -10.39
C GLN A 390 41.39 15.45 -10.29
N ILE A 391 40.12 15.35 -10.66
CA ILE A 391 39.39 14.08 -10.69
C ILE A 391 39.95 13.20 -11.82
N THR A 392 40.50 12.03 -11.47
CA THR A 392 41.10 11.10 -12.43
C THR A 392 40.04 10.41 -13.29
N SER A 393 40.43 9.78 -14.40
CA SER A 393 39.50 9.03 -15.25
C SER A 393 38.79 7.89 -14.50
N GLU A 394 39.50 7.20 -13.61
CA GLU A 394 38.92 6.14 -12.77
C GLU A 394 37.94 6.71 -11.74
N ASP A 395 38.28 7.84 -11.10
CA ASP A 395 37.36 8.51 -10.18
C ASP A 395 36.08 8.96 -10.88
N LYS A 396 36.19 9.54 -12.09
CA LYS A 396 35.02 9.92 -12.90
C LYS A 396 34.09 8.74 -13.14
N LYS A 397 34.66 7.58 -13.46
CA LYS A 397 33.91 6.32 -13.67
C LYS A 397 33.22 5.87 -12.38
N GLN A 398 33.89 5.90 -11.24
CA GLN A 398 33.31 5.50 -9.95
C GLN A 398 32.21 6.47 -9.48
N ILE A 399 32.42 7.78 -9.63
CA ILE A 399 31.41 8.80 -9.31
C ILE A 399 30.16 8.61 -10.17
N ALA A 400 30.32 8.47 -11.49
CA ALA A 400 29.21 8.25 -12.40
C ALA A 400 28.43 6.96 -12.08
N LYS A 401 29.13 5.88 -11.75
CA LYS A 401 28.53 4.60 -11.34
C LYS A 401 27.62 4.72 -10.11
N ILE A 402 27.89 5.67 -9.21
CA ILE A 402 27.11 5.89 -7.99
C ILE A 402 25.96 6.89 -8.23
N LEU A 403 26.23 8.01 -8.91
CA LEU A 403 25.27 9.11 -9.05
C LEU A 403 24.26 8.90 -10.18
N LEU A 404 24.65 8.29 -11.30
CA LEU A 404 23.72 8.08 -12.43
C LEU A 404 22.50 7.21 -12.06
N PRO A 405 22.61 6.11 -11.28
CA PRO A 405 21.44 5.38 -10.81
C PRO A 405 20.46 6.24 -10.01
N VAL A 406 20.96 7.16 -9.18
CA VAL A 406 20.12 8.06 -8.37
C VAL A 406 19.45 9.10 -9.24
N ILE A 407 20.20 9.74 -10.15
CA ILE A 407 19.67 10.74 -11.09
C ILE A 407 18.61 10.11 -12.00
N LYS A 408 18.80 8.85 -12.43
CA LYS A 408 17.87 8.10 -13.26
C LYS A 408 16.49 7.89 -12.60
N LYS A 409 16.41 7.84 -11.27
CA LYS A 409 15.16 7.65 -10.52
C LYS A 409 14.29 8.91 -10.47
N ILE A 410 14.84 10.08 -10.84
CA ILE A 410 14.10 11.34 -10.86
C ILE A 410 13.10 11.31 -12.03
N PRO A 411 11.77 11.34 -11.77
CA PRO A 411 10.76 11.24 -12.83
C PRO A 411 10.78 12.46 -13.75
N ASN A 412 10.92 13.66 -13.18
CA ASN A 412 10.91 14.91 -13.91
C ASN A 412 12.15 15.10 -14.79
N ASP A 413 11.94 15.17 -16.11
CA ASP A 413 13.00 15.28 -17.12
C ASP A 413 13.85 16.56 -16.99
N ILE A 414 13.23 17.68 -16.58
CA ILE A 414 13.91 18.97 -16.42
C ILE A 414 14.86 18.90 -15.22
N ILE A 415 14.38 18.39 -14.08
CA ILE A 415 15.20 18.20 -12.88
C ILE A 415 16.31 17.20 -13.16
N ARG A 416 16.00 16.09 -13.86
CA ARG A 416 16.99 15.09 -14.26
C ARG A 416 18.07 15.68 -15.15
N SER A 417 17.69 16.50 -16.14
CA SER A 417 18.63 17.19 -17.03
C SER A 417 19.53 18.18 -16.26
N HIS A 418 18.97 18.94 -15.33
CA HIS A 418 19.75 19.84 -14.47
C HIS A 418 20.87 19.08 -13.72
N TRP A 419 20.55 17.95 -13.08
CA TRP A 419 21.55 17.17 -12.34
C TRP A 419 22.58 16.49 -13.24
N ILE A 420 22.20 16.06 -14.45
CA ILE A 420 23.17 15.58 -15.45
C ILE A 420 24.13 16.70 -15.85
N GLY A 421 23.63 17.92 -16.07
CA GLY A 421 24.47 19.08 -16.37
C GLY A 421 25.43 19.43 -15.24
N GLU A 422 24.98 19.40 -13.98
CA GLU A 422 25.85 19.60 -12.81
C GLU A 422 26.92 18.51 -12.68
N LEU A 423 26.56 17.25 -12.94
CA LEU A 423 27.51 16.15 -12.96
C LEU A 423 28.55 16.31 -14.08
N ALA A 424 28.12 16.67 -15.29
CA ALA A 424 28.98 16.90 -16.45
C ALA A 424 30.02 18.00 -16.18
N LYS A 425 29.58 19.13 -15.63
CA LYS A 425 30.44 20.25 -15.24
C LYS A 425 31.50 19.83 -14.23
N LYS A 426 31.10 19.14 -13.16
CA LYS A 426 32.03 18.71 -12.09
C LYS A 426 33.03 17.65 -12.59
N LEU A 427 32.59 16.71 -13.43
CA LEU A 427 33.46 15.68 -14.01
C LEU A 427 34.26 16.17 -15.23
N ARG A 428 33.92 17.34 -15.80
CA ARG A 428 34.47 17.87 -17.06
C ARG A 428 34.37 16.83 -18.18
N VAL A 429 33.15 16.36 -18.44
CA VAL A 429 32.80 15.42 -19.52
C VAL A 429 31.59 15.93 -20.28
N ASP A 430 31.38 15.43 -21.49
CA ASP A 430 30.20 15.78 -22.29
C ASP A 430 28.91 15.18 -21.69
N GLU A 431 27.83 15.94 -21.67
CA GLU A 431 26.53 15.48 -21.16
C GLU A 431 26.01 14.25 -21.92
N LYS A 432 26.23 14.17 -23.24
CA LYS A 432 25.79 13.02 -24.06
C LYS A 432 26.46 11.74 -23.61
N ALA A 433 27.72 11.81 -23.16
CA ALA A 433 28.42 10.65 -22.62
C ALA A 433 27.75 10.14 -21.33
N LEU A 434 27.35 11.05 -20.44
CA LEU A 434 26.61 10.71 -19.22
C LEU A 434 25.23 10.15 -19.51
N TYR A 435 24.49 10.72 -20.47
CA TYR A 435 23.21 10.16 -20.91
C TYR A 435 23.37 8.74 -21.46
N GLY A 436 24.40 8.50 -22.28
CA GLY A 436 24.71 7.17 -22.81
C GLY A 436 25.02 6.15 -21.70
N GLU A 437 25.76 6.55 -20.67
CA GLU A 437 26.08 5.68 -19.53
C GLU A 437 24.87 5.44 -18.62
N MET A 438 24.01 6.46 -18.42
CA MET A 438 22.77 6.34 -17.65
C MET A 438 21.78 5.37 -18.29
N GLN A 439 21.72 5.30 -19.63
CA GLN A 439 20.89 4.32 -20.33
C GLN A 439 21.38 2.89 -20.10
N LYS A 440 22.70 2.66 -20.10
CA LYS A 440 23.32 1.36 -19.80
C LYS A 440 23.21 0.95 -18.34
N THR A 441 23.09 1.93 -17.45
CA THR A 441 22.93 1.72 -16.01
C THR A 441 21.62 0.99 -15.76
N ARG A 442 21.68 -0.28 -15.32
CA ARG A 442 20.49 -0.97 -14.83
C ARG A 442 20.03 -0.28 -13.55
N THR A 443 18.82 0.26 -13.57
CA THR A 443 18.08 0.45 -12.32
C THR A 443 17.76 -0.95 -11.83
N GLU A 444 18.40 -1.37 -10.74
CA GLU A 444 17.92 -2.55 -10.02
C GLU A 444 16.50 -2.22 -9.55
N THR A 445 15.51 -2.69 -10.31
CA THR A 445 14.13 -2.71 -9.86
C THR A 445 14.09 -3.57 -8.62
N VAL A 446 13.59 -2.99 -7.53
CA VAL A 446 13.42 -3.59 -6.22
C VAL A 446 12.79 -4.98 -6.35
N ALA A 447 13.62 -6.03 -6.24
CA ALA A 447 13.15 -7.29 -5.72
C ALA A 447 12.85 -7.01 -4.24
N GLY A 448 11.57 -6.97 -3.89
CA GLY A 448 11.14 -6.77 -2.51
C GLY A 448 11.83 -7.79 -1.57
N PRO A 449 11.97 -7.46 -0.27
CA PRO A 449 12.57 -8.37 0.68
C PRO A 449 11.88 -9.72 0.61
N GLN A 450 12.69 -10.79 0.54
CA GLN A 450 12.27 -12.18 0.69
C GLN A 450 11.39 -12.29 1.93
N THR A 451 10.09 -12.21 1.72
CA THR A 451 9.08 -12.52 2.72
C THR A 451 8.86 -14.01 2.60
N LEU A 452 9.08 -14.71 3.73
CA LEU A 452 8.56 -16.04 3.96
C LEU A 452 7.13 -16.10 3.42
N LYS A 453 6.87 -17.15 2.64
CA LYS A 453 5.61 -17.47 1.96
C LYS A 453 4.42 -17.17 2.88
N GLU A 454 3.56 -16.24 2.49
CA GLU A 454 2.12 -16.28 2.76
C GLU A 454 1.36 -15.24 1.93
N ASN A 455 0.08 -15.56 1.68
CA ASN A 455 -0.69 -15.23 0.49
C ASN A 455 -0.92 -13.73 0.23
N LYS A 456 -0.66 -13.32 -1.02
CA LYS A 456 -1.10 -12.05 -1.60
C LYS A 456 -2.61 -12.08 -1.85
N GLU A 457 -3.34 -11.20 -1.18
CA GLU A 457 -4.53 -10.58 -1.77
C GLU A 457 -4.37 -9.05 -1.70
N THR A 458 -3.96 -8.47 -2.83
CA THR A 458 -4.04 -7.03 -3.11
C THR A 458 -5.27 -6.76 -4.00
N LYS A 459 -5.93 -5.61 -3.84
CA LYS A 459 -6.80 -5.03 -4.88
C LYS A 459 -6.22 -3.69 -5.37
N PRO A 460 -6.36 -3.36 -6.67
CA PRO A 460 -5.17 -3.26 -7.49
C PRO A 460 -5.04 -1.91 -8.22
N GLU A 461 -3.81 -1.41 -8.34
CA GLU A 461 -3.40 -0.70 -9.56
C GLU A 461 -3.67 -1.66 -10.72
N LYS A 462 -4.40 -1.26 -11.76
CA LYS A 462 -4.79 -2.21 -12.80
C LYS A 462 -3.53 -2.78 -13.43
N SER A 463 -3.28 -4.06 -13.15
CA SER A 463 -2.23 -4.81 -13.81
C SER A 463 -2.44 -4.71 -15.32
N ARG A 464 -1.35 -4.59 -16.09
CA ARG A 464 -1.40 -4.63 -17.57
C ARG A 464 -2.22 -5.82 -18.09
N ILE A 465 -2.17 -6.96 -17.38
CA ILE A 465 -3.00 -8.13 -17.66
C ILE A 465 -4.48 -7.77 -17.56
N ARG A 466 -4.90 -7.17 -16.44
CA ARG A 466 -6.28 -6.76 -16.19
C ARG A 466 -6.77 -5.73 -17.21
N GLU A 467 -5.92 -4.80 -17.64
CA GLU A 467 -6.27 -3.85 -18.70
C GLU A 467 -6.53 -4.56 -20.04
N LEU A 468 -5.68 -5.53 -20.40
CA LEU A 468 -5.85 -6.34 -21.61
C LEU A 468 -7.11 -7.20 -21.54
N GLU A 469 -7.40 -7.80 -20.39
CA GLU A 469 -8.64 -8.57 -20.15
C GLU A 469 -9.88 -7.68 -20.26
N GLU A 470 -9.89 -6.52 -19.57
CA GLU A 470 -11.01 -5.58 -19.60
C GLU A 470 -11.22 -5.03 -21.01
N ARG A 471 -10.16 -4.69 -21.75
CA ARG A 471 -10.24 -4.21 -23.13
C ARG A 471 -10.75 -5.29 -24.09
N LEU A 472 -10.25 -6.52 -23.99
CA LEU A 472 -10.72 -7.65 -24.80
C LEU A 472 -12.21 -7.95 -24.57
N LEU A 473 -12.64 -8.00 -23.31
CA LEU A 473 -14.05 -8.23 -22.96
C LEU A 473 -14.95 -7.09 -23.43
N ALA A 474 -14.50 -5.84 -23.24
CA ALA A 474 -15.24 -4.66 -23.69
C ALA A 474 -15.46 -4.66 -25.21
N ILE A 475 -14.45 -5.05 -26.00
CA ILE A 475 -14.57 -5.17 -27.46
C ILE A 475 -15.58 -6.26 -27.82
N VAL A 476 -15.44 -7.47 -27.25
CA VAL A 476 -16.29 -8.61 -27.58
C VAL A 476 -17.75 -8.42 -27.14
N PHE A 477 -18.00 -7.60 -26.11
CA PHE A 477 -19.36 -7.24 -25.68
C PHE A 477 -20.04 -6.23 -26.58
N ASN A 478 -19.27 -5.32 -27.16
CA ASN A 478 -19.78 -4.31 -28.08
C ASN A 478 -19.85 -4.81 -29.52
N TYR A 479 -19.02 -5.80 -29.86
CA TYR A 479 -18.90 -6.45 -31.16
C TYR A 479 -18.97 -7.98 -31.00
N PRO A 480 -20.15 -8.57 -30.70
CA PRO A 480 -20.29 -10.01 -30.40
C PRO A 480 -19.77 -10.95 -31.49
N GLU A 481 -19.76 -10.53 -32.75
CA GLU A 481 -19.19 -11.24 -33.90
C GLU A 481 -17.69 -11.52 -33.74
N ASN A 482 -16.95 -10.65 -33.03
CA ASN A 482 -15.53 -10.83 -32.73
C ASN A 482 -15.28 -11.95 -31.72
N CYS A 483 -16.33 -12.50 -31.08
CA CYS A 483 -16.18 -13.69 -30.24
C CYS A 483 -15.64 -14.90 -31.01
N LYS A 484 -15.79 -14.93 -32.36
CA LYS A 484 -15.21 -15.99 -33.23
C LYS A 484 -13.68 -15.97 -33.28
N ILE A 485 -13.06 -14.81 -33.00
CA ILE A 485 -11.60 -14.65 -32.95
C ILE A 485 -11.01 -15.41 -31.75
N LEU A 486 -11.80 -15.58 -30.69
CA LEU A 486 -11.38 -16.21 -29.45
C LEU A 486 -11.43 -17.75 -29.58
N SER A 487 -10.46 -18.33 -30.26
CA SER A 487 -10.27 -19.79 -30.31
C SER A 487 -9.76 -20.33 -28.97
N GLY A 488 -10.29 -21.48 -28.54
CA GLY A 488 -9.92 -22.14 -27.28
C GLY A 488 -10.75 -21.73 -26.05
N SER A 489 -10.38 -22.28 -24.91
CA SER A 489 -11.04 -22.02 -23.63
C SER A 489 -10.62 -20.66 -23.09
N PRO A 490 -11.53 -19.86 -22.50
CA PRO A 490 -11.17 -18.59 -21.83
C PRO A 490 -10.03 -18.72 -20.81
N LYS A 491 -9.85 -19.90 -20.19
CA LYS A 491 -8.77 -20.16 -19.24
C LYS A 491 -7.36 -20.18 -19.87
N ASP A 492 -7.29 -20.40 -21.18
CA ASP A 492 -6.03 -20.54 -21.91
C ASP A 492 -5.36 -19.17 -22.14
N PHE A 493 -6.10 -18.07 -21.99
CA PHE A 493 -5.60 -16.71 -22.23
C PHE A 493 -6.06 -15.67 -21.21
N LEU A 494 -7.08 -15.94 -20.39
CA LEU A 494 -7.44 -15.08 -19.27
C LEU A 494 -6.82 -15.58 -17.95
N PHE A 495 -6.71 -14.66 -17.00
CA PHE A 495 -6.07 -14.80 -15.71
C PHE A 495 -7.08 -14.57 -14.57
N SER A 496 -7.97 -13.59 -14.70
CA SER A 496 -9.02 -13.32 -13.72
C SER A 496 -10.13 -14.38 -13.76
N LYS A 497 -10.49 -14.91 -12.58
CA LYS A 497 -11.62 -15.84 -12.44
C LYS A 497 -12.92 -15.21 -12.93
N GLU A 498 -13.11 -13.92 -12.62
CA GLU A 498 -14.25 -13.12 -13.05
C GLU A 498 -14.27 -12.98 -14.57
N ALA A 499 -13.16 -12.60 -15.20
CA ALA A 499 -13.04 -12.48 -16.66
C ALA A 499 -13.32 -13.82 -17.37
N ILE A 500 -12.77 -14.92 -16.85
CA ILE A 500 -13.01 -16.29 -17.35
C ILE A 500 -14.50 -16.65 -17.27
N GLN A 501 -15.14 -16.41 -16.12
CA GLN A 501 -16.55 -16.73 -15.91
C GLN A 501 -17.46 -15.91 -16.83
N ILE A 502 -17.19 -14.61 -16.92
CA ILE A 502 -17.92 -13.65 -17.77
C ILE A 502 -17.84 -14.08 -19.24
N LEU A 503 -16.63 -14.32 -19.77
CA LEU A 503 -16.47 -14.71 -21.18
C LEU A 503 -17.06 -16.08 -21.50
N SER A 504 -16.94 -17.04 -20.57
CA SER A 504 -17.47 -18.40 -20.75
C SER A 504 -19.00 -18.38 -20.88
N GLU A 505 -19.68 -17.65 -20.00
CA GLU A 505 -21.14 -17.50 -20.07
C GLU A 505 -21.58 -16.66 -21.26
N PHE A 506 -20.77 -15.69 -21.68
CA PHE A 506 -21.04 -14.91 -22.89
C PHE A 506 -20.94 -15.76 -24.16
N LYS A 507 -19.90 -16.59 -24.31
CA LYS A 507 -19.76 -17.55 -25.42
C LYS A 507 -20.99 -18.47 -25.54
N LYS A 508 -21.40 -19.09 -24.42
CA LYS A 508 -22.62 -19.94 -24.38
C LYS A 508 -23.88 -19.16 -24.75
N THR A 509 -23.96 -17.89 -24.32
CA THR A 509 -25.10 -17.04 -24.62
C THR A 509 -25.18 -16.71 -26.10
N ILE A 510 -24.05 -16.40 -26.74
CA ILE A 510 -23.95 -16.19 -28.19
C ILE A 510 -24.35 -17.47 -28.94
N GLU A 511 -23.85 -18.64 -28.53
CA GLU A 511 -24.18 -19.92 -29.17
C GLU A 511 -25.66 -20.29 -29.04
N SER A 512 -26.28 -19.98 -27.89
CA SER A 512 -27.70 -20.26 -27.63
C SER A 512 -28.67 -19.27 -28.29
N ALA A 513 -28.20 -18.08 -28.65
CA ALA A 513 -29.01 -17.05 -29.27
C ALA A 513 -29.04 -17.23 -30.80
N LYS A 514 -30.24 -17.22 -31.39
CA LYS A 514 -30.41 -17.25 -32.86
C LYS A 514 -29.64 -16.06 -33.48
N LYS A 515 -29.02 -16.27 -34.66
CA LYS A 515 -28.05 -15.40 -35.39
C LYS A 515 -28.44 -13.90 -35.66
N ARG A 516 -29.46 -13.33 -35.02
CA ARG A 516 -29.95 -11.94 -35.22
C ARG A 516 -30.45 -11.25 -33.93
N ALA A 517 -29.92 -11.61 -32.75
CA ALA A 517 -30.25 -10.87 -31.52
C ALA A 517 -29.53 -9.50 -31.50
N LYS A 518 -30.16 -8.47 -30.93
CA LYS A 518 -29.52 -7.15 -30.78
C LYS A 518 -28.50 -7.21 -29.63
N LYS A 519 -27.56 -6.27 -29.61
CA LYS A 519 -26.54 -6.14 -28.55
C LYS A 519 -27.15 -6.16 -27.15
N GLU A 520 -28.26 -5.43 -26.98
CA GLU A 520 -28.97 -5.29 -25.71
C GLU A 520 -29.55 -6.64 -25.23
N ASP A 521 -29.94 -7.52 -26.16
CA ASP A 521 -30.50 -8.84 -25.85
C ASP A 521 -29.42 -9.76 -25.25
N TYR A 522 -28.18 -9.70 -25.76
CA TYR A 522 -27.07 -10.50 -25.26
C TYR A 522 -26.69 -10.14 -23.81
N LEU A 523 -26.71 -8.85 -23.47
CA LEU A 523 -26.37 -8.37 -22.13
C LEU A 523 -27.44 -8.75 -21.10
N VAL A 524 -28.72 -8.65 -21.48
CA VAL A 524 -29.83 -9.08 -20.62
C VAL A 524 -29.76 -10.58 -20.35
N LEU A 525 -29.47 -11.39 -21.38
CA LEU A 525 -29.31 -12.84 -21.22
C LEU A 525 -28.07 -13.21 -20.41
N LEU A 526 -26.95 -12.51 -20.60
CA LEU A 526 -25.72 -12.73 -19.84
C LEU A 526 -25.93 -12.45 -18.36
N LYS A 527 -26.56 -11.31 -18.02
CA LYS A 527 -26.84 -10.93 -16.62
C LYS A 527 -27.74 -11.95 -15.90
N LYS A 528 -28.61 -12.67 -16.62
CA LYS A 528 -29.41 -13.77 -16.04
C LYS A 528 -28.59 -15.02 -15.71
N LYS A 529 -27.45 -15.23 -16.36
CA LYS A 529 -26.60 -16.42 -16.21
C LYS A 529 -25.38 -16.21 -15.32
N VAL A 530 -24.98 -14.96 -15.08
CA VAL A 530 -23.86 -14.61 -14.20
C VAL A 530 -24.33 -14.10 -12.84
N PRO A 531 -23.56 -14.33 -11.75
CA PRO A 531 -23.87 -13.80 -10.42
C PRO A 531 -24.08 -12.28 -10.41
N ALA A 532 -24.98 -11.79 -9.54
CA ALA A 532 -25.33 -10.37 -9.42
C ALA A 532 -24.12 -9.47 -9.14
N GLU A 533 -23.13 -9.99 -8.41
CA GLU A 533 -21.88 -9.30 -8.08
C GLU A 533 -21.06 -8.91 -9.32
N LEU A 534 -21.25 -9.61 -10.45
CA LEU A 534 -20.55 -9.34 -11.72
C LEU A 534 -21.31 -8.37 -12.62
N HIS A 535 -22.55 -7.99 -12.29
CA HIS A 535 -23.39 -7.14 -13.15
C HIS A 535 -22.78 -5.75 -13.33
N GLY A 536 -22.28 -5.15 -12.25
CA GLY A 536 -21.59 -3.85 -12.31
C GLY A 536 -20.29 -3.89 -13.11
N HIS A 537 -19.57 -5.02 -13.10
CA HIS A 537 -18.37 -5.20 -13.93
C HIS A 537 -18.77 -5.27 -15.42
N ILE A 538 -19.83 -6.01 -15.76
CA ILE A 538 -20.33 -6.10 -17.14
C ILE A 538 -20.76 -4.71 -17.66
N GLU A 539 -21.44 -3.90 -16.84
CA GLU A 539 -21.84 -2.54 -17.22
C GLU A 539 -20.63 -1.61 -17.44
N TYR A 540 -19.63 -1.70 -16.56
CA TYR A 540 -18.36 -1.00 -16.75
C TYR A 540 -17.66 -1.38 -18.06
N LEU A 541 -17.60 -2.68 -18.40
CA LEU A 541 -17.00 -3.17 -19.65
C LEU A 541 -17.74 -2.65 -20.89
N CYS A 542 -19.07 -2.52 -20.82
CA CYS A 542 -19.84 -1.92 -21.91
C CYS A 542 -19.48 -0.44 -22.12
N LEU A 543 -19.34 0.32 -21.03
CA LEU A 543 -18.98 1.75 -21.07
C LEU A 543 -17.57 2.00 -21.59
N LEU A 544 -16.62 1.13 -21.20
CA LEU A 544 -15.19 1.30 -21.49
C LEU A 544 -14.90 1.41 -22.99
N ASN A 545 -15.66 0.72 -23.85
CA ASN A 545 -15.42 0.72 -25.29
C ASN A 545 -16.20 1.79 -26.07
N GLU A 546 -17.23 2.42 -25.49
CA GLU A 546 -17.84 3.63 -26.06
C GLU A 546 -16.84 4.81 -26.15
N GLN A 547 -15.79 4.78 -25.33
CA GLN A 547 -14.72 5.79 -25.31
C GLN A 547 -13.72 5.65 -26.48
N TYR A 548 -13.53 4.44 -27.02
CA TYR A 548 -12.50 4.17 -28.02
C TYR A 548 -12.93 4.41 -29.48
N SER A 549 -14.23 4.61 -29.75
CA SER A 549 -14.79 4.92 -31.10
C SER A 549 -14.23 4.04 -32.24
N LEU A 550 -14.03 2.74 -31.99
CA LEU A 550 -13.50 1.79 -32.98
C LEU A 550 -14.58 1.38 -33.97
N ASP A 551 -14.27 1.33 -35.27
CA ASP A 551 -15.12 0.64 -36.25
C ASP A 551 -14.98 -0.90 -36.13
N GLU A 552 -15.85 -1.66 -36.81
CA GLU A 552 -15.91 -3.13 -36.71
C GLU A 552 -14.59 -3.81 -37.11
N LEU A 553 -13.90 -3.29 -38.15
CA LEU A 553 -12.61 -3.80 -38.63
C LEU A 553 -11.49 -3.53 -37.61
N SER A 554 -11.49 -2.33 -37.03
CA SER A 554 -10.53 -1.91 -36.00
C SER A 554 -10.73 -2.68 -34.70
N ALA A 555 -11.99 -2.95 -34.33
CA ALA A 555 -12.34 -3.76 -33.18
C ALA A 555 -11.84 -5.21 -33.32
N ALA A 556 -11.94 -5.79 -34.52
CA ALA A 556 -11.43 -7.13 -34.79
C ALA A 556 -9.89 -7.19 -34.69
N SER A 557 -9.17 -6.17 -35.19
CA SER A 557 -7.72 -6.07 -35.07
C SER A 557 -7.27 -5.93 -33.61
N GLU A 558 -7.90 -5.02 -32.88
CA GLU A 558 -7.60 -4.76 -31.48
C GLU A 558 -7.88 -5.99 -30.58
N ALA A 559 -8.96 -6.72 -30.84
CA ALA A 559 -9.24 -7.98 -30.14
C ALA A 559 -8.14 -9.02 -30.37
N LYS A 560 -7.58 -9.11 -31.59
CA LYS A 560 -6.45 -10.00 -31.89
C LYS A 560 -5.18 -9.58 -31.15
N GLU A 561 -4.88 -8.28 -31.09
CA GLU A 561 -3.72 -7.77 -30.36
C GLU A 561 -3.81 -8.03 -28.86
N CYS A 562 -4.98 -7.79 -28.27
CA CYS A 562 -5.23 -8.09 -26.86
C CYS A 562 -5.09 -9.60 -26.58
N LEU A 563 -5.69 -10.44 -27.44
CA LEU A 563 -5.59 -11.89 -27.32
C LEU A 563 -4.14 -12.40 -27.47
N PHE A 564 -3.40 -11.85 -28.43
CA PHE A 564 -1.99 -12.16 -28.65
C PHE A 564 -1.16 -11.81 -27.41
N ALA A 565 -1.27 -10.58 -26.91
CA ALA A 565 -0.54 -10.13 -25.73
C ALA A 565 -0.84 -11.01 -24.50
N LEU A 566 -2.11 -11.37 -24.29
CA LEU A 566 -2.53 -12.25 -23.20
C LEU A 566 -1.97 -13.68 -23.32
N LYS A 567 -2.02 -14.29 -24.52
CA LYS A 567 -1.42 -15.61 -24.77
C LYS A 567 0.10 -15.60 -24.58
N THR A 568 0.78 -14.56 -25.05
CA THR A 568 2.22 -14.36 -24.85
C THR A 568 2.58 -14.29 -23.36
N ILE A 569 1.80 -13.56 -22.57
CA ILE A 569 2.03 -13.47 -21.11
C ILE A 569 1.82 -14.85 -20.47
N LYS A 570 0.77 -15.59 -20.85
CA LYS A 570 0.45 -16.91 -20.29
C LYS A 570 1.57 -17.92 -20.53
N ILE A 571 2.05 -18.00 -21.77
CA ILE A 571 3.15 -18.90 -22.14
C ILE A 571 4.42 -18.54 -21.39
N LYS A 572 4.72 -17.24 -21.22
CA LYS A 572 5.89 -16.79 -20.45
C LYS A 572 5.79 -17.16 -18.96
N GLU A 573 4.61 -17.06 -18.35
CA GLU A 573 4.38 -17.51 -16.96
C GLU A 573 4.55 -19.03 -16.82
N GLU A 574 4.01 -19.81 -17.74
CA GLU A 574 4.14 -21.27 -17.74
C GLU A 574 5.60 -21.71 -17.97
N MET A 575 6.33 -21.06 -18.87
CA MET A 575 7.76 -21.31 -19.07
C MET A 575 8.57 -20.95 -17.83
N LEU A 576 8.25 -19.84 -17.15
CA LEU A 576 8.90 -19.45 -15.90
C LEU A 576 8.64 -20.49 -14.80
N GLN A 577 7.40 -20.96 -14.66
CA GLN A 577 7.07 -22.02 -13.72
C GLN A 577 7.82 -23.32 -14.04
N LEU A 578 7.83 -23.75 -15.30
CA LEU A 578 8.59 -24.92 -15.74
C LEU A 578 10.09 -24.78 -15.50
N SER A 579 10.66 -23.57 -15.60
CA SER A 579 12.08 -23.35 -15.31
C SER A 579 12.42 -23.65 -13.85
N PHE A 580 11.53 -23.29 -12.91
CA PHE A 580 11.67 -23.67 -11.50
C PHE A 580 11.51 -25.18 -11.29
N GLU A 581 10.55 -25.80 -11.97
CA GLU A 581 10.34 -27.26 -11.88
C GLU A 581 11.50 -28.07 -12.50
N VAL A 582 12.16 -27.54 -13.54
CA VAL A 582 13.40 -28.10 -14.11
C VAL A 582 14.53 -28.00 -13.09
N GLN A 583 14.71 -26.85 -12.44
CA GLN A 583 15.74 -26.64 -11.42
C GLN A 583 15.54 -27.54 -10.19
N ASP A 584 14.28 -27.71 -9.74
CA ASP A 584 13.93 -28.61 -8.65
C ASP A 584 14.20 -30.08 -9.02
N ALA A 585 13.79 -30.51 -10.22
CA ALA A 585 14.07 -31.86 -10.72
C ALA A 585 15.57 -32.15 -10.85
N GLN A 586 16.39 -31.15 -11.24
CA GLN A 586 17.85 -31.26 -11.28
C GLN A 586 18.44 -31.42 -9.87
N THR A 587 17.99 -30.61 -8.92
CA THR A 587 18.44 -30.63 -7.53
C THR A 587 18.11 -31.98 -6.87
N ASN A 588 16.91 -32.50 -7.13
CA ASN A 588 16.42 -33.78 -6.60
C ASN A 588 16.88 -35.00 -7.43
N ARG A 589 17.68 -34.80 -8.49
CA ARG A 589 18.19 -35.83 -9.41
C ARG A 589 17.09 -36.72 -10.04
N ASP A 590 15.87 -36.19 -10.19
CA ASP A 590 14.74 -36.89 -10.82
C ASP A 590 14.82 -36.78 -12.35
N LYS A 591 15.53 -37.74 -12.97
CA LYS A 591 15.76 -37.77 -14.42
C LYS A 591 14.48 -37.86 -15.24
N LYS A 592 13.40 -38.45 -14.71
CA LYS A 592 12.13 -38.63 -15.43
C LYS A 592 11.38 -37.31 -15.50
N LYS A 593 11.24 -36.61 -14.37
CA LYS A 593 10.61 -35.28 -14.34
C LYS A 593 11.43 -34.25 -15.10
N LEU A 594 12.76 -34.31 -15.01
CA LEU A 594 13.63 -33.42 -15.77
C LEU A 594 13.40 -33.52 -17.28
N LYS A 595 13.35 -34.75 -17.82
CA LYS A 595 13.08 -34.97 -19.25
C LYS A 595 11.70 -34.44 -19.65
N GLN A 596 10.67 -34.76 -18.87
CA GLN A 596 9.29 -34.32 -19.14
C GLN A 596 9.14 -32.79 -19.11
N ASN A 597 9.78 -32.11 -18.15
CA ASN A 597 9.68 -30.66 -18.01
C ASN A 597 10.46 -29.93 -19.12
N LEU A 598 11.60 -30.47 -19.56
CA LEU A 598 12.34 -29.94 -20.70
C LEU A 598 11.59 -30.10 -22.03
N GLU A 599 10.92 -31.25 -22.25
CA GLU A 599 10.07 -31.46 -23.43
C GLU A 599 8.92 -30.45 -23.49
N LYS A 600 8.24 -30.21 -22.35
CA LYS A 600 7.18 -29.21 -22.24
C LYS A 600 7.69 -27.78 -22.43
N PHE A 601 8.84 -27.45 -21.86
CA PHE A 601 9.46 -26.13 -22.00
C PHE A 601 9.80 -25.83 -23.47
N ASN A 602 10.36 -26.81 -24.19
CA ASN A 602 10.66 -26.68 -25.61
C ASN A 602 9.39 -26.54 -26.46
N ALA A 603 8.33 -27.29 -26.15
CA ALA A 603 7.05 -27.17 -26.84
C ALA A 603 6.45 -25.75 -26.69
N LEU A 604 6.45 -25.19 -25.47
CA LEU A 604 5.99 -23.83 -25.21
C LEU A 604 6.87 -22.76 -25.86
N SER A 605 8.19 -22.99 -25.90
CA SER A 605 9.12 -22.10 -26.60
C SER A 605 8.83 -22.06 -28.10
N ASN A 606 8.52 -23.19 -28.74
CA ASN A 606 8.14 -23.25 -30.14
C ASN A 606 6.79 -22.55 -30.39
N GLN A 607 5.81 -22.78 -29.51
CA GLN A 607 4.51 -22.10 -29.58
C GLN A 607 4.64 -20.57 -29.44
N LEU A 608 5.58 -20.08 -28.64
CA LEU A 608 5.85 -18.64 -28.51
C LEU A 608 6.45 -18.05 -29.78
N ILE A 609 7.31 -18.81 -30.48
CA ILE A 609 7.90 -18.42 -31.77
C ILE A 609 6.81 -18.39 -32.85
N GLU A 610 5.95 -19.41 -32.90
CA GLU A 610 4.81 -19.48 -33.84
C GLU A 610 3.80 -18.34 -33.64
N LEU A 611 3.59 -17.89 -32.40
CA LEU A 611 2.73 -16.74 -32.13
C LEU A 611 3.36 -15.41 -32.58
N SER A 612 4.69 -15.33 -32.63
CA SER A 612 5.45 -14.10 -32.95
C SER A 612 5.68 -13.88 -34.45
N ASN A 613 5.34 -14.87 -35.29
CA ASN A 613 5.35 -14.83 -36.75
C ASN A 613 3.92 -14.72 -37.28
#